data_AF-U2WQW6-F1
#
_entry.id   AF-U2WQW6-F1
#
_cell.length_a   1.000
_cell.length_b   1.000
_cell.length_c   1.000
_cell.angle_alpha   90.00
_cell.angle_beta   90.00
_cell.angle_gamma   90.00
#
_symmetry.space_group_name_H-M   'P 1'
#
loop_
_entity.id
_entity.type
_entity.pdbx_description
1 polymer ?
#
loop_
_entity_poly.entity_id
_entity_poly.type
_entity_poly.pdbx_seq_one_letter_code
_entity_poly.pdbx_strand_id
1 'polypeptide(L)'
;MRQTMKRLYEWCRSLANHAYAKWALAGISFIESSFFPVPPDVMLAPMVLADKSRAWSYAFICTLASVLGAILGYIIGRYLFEFIGTPILGAYSAQAAFEKFTGFYADWGFWIVIISAISFVPFKVATIASGVVAMEPISFLVACIVGRAIRFYGVTAALMVDLRLWLFQPLRRGIMISLGSFGILAVVFAFEHLIGLAPCPLCLNQRIAFYLAMPLGLLAALSATKKPSLSTVSFIALTLIFLANSAYGGYHAGIEWGYWPGPASCAGNTFEVTNIEELILSLEKGAPPSCSEAPWRLFGLSLAGYNMLASLGLALLAGFPILYRSQETS
;
A
#
# COMPACT_ATOMS: atom_id res chain seq x y z
N MET A 1 -28.22 -0.93 19.70
CA MET A 1 -26.87 -0.83 19.09
C MET A 1 -25.97 0.27 19.70
N ARG A 2 -26.47 1.50 19.96
CA ARG A 2 -25.65 2.59 20.53
C ARG A 2 -25.11 2.36 21.96
N GLN A 3 -25.82 1.63 22.82
CA GLN A 3 -25.49 1.50 24.24
C GLN A 3 -24.37 0.49 24.51
N THR A 4 -24.36 -0.63 23.77
CA THR A 4 -23.27 -1.63 23.80
C THR A 4 -21.96 -1.04 23.29
N MET A 5 -22.01 -0.23 22.22
CA MET A 5 -20.86 0.50 21.69
C MET A 5 -20.29 1.51 22.68
N LYS A 6 -21.16 2.24 23.40
CA LYS A 6 -20.73 3.16 24.47
C LYS A 6 -20.05 2.43 25.63
N ARG A 7 -20.61 1.31 26.09
CA ARG A 7 -19.98 0.48 27.14
C ARG A 7 -18.64 -0.10 26.71
N LEU A 8 -18.54 -0.59 25.48
CA LEU A 8 -17.28 -1.08 24.93
C LEU A 8 -16.24 0.04 24.81
N TYR A 9 -16.66 1.22 24.36
CA TYR A 9 -15.80 2.41 24.29
C TYR A 9 -15.34 2.87 25.68
N GLU A 10 -16.23 2.90 26.67
CA GLU A 10 -15.91 3.25 28.06
C GLU A 10 -14.98 2.23 28.72
N TRP A 11 -15.17 0.94 28.43
CA TRP A 11 -14.28 -0.13 28.89
C TRP A 11 -12.90 -0.06 28.23
N CYS A 12 -12.82 0.13 26.90
CA CYS A 12 -11.55 0.36 26.22
C CYS A 12 -10.85 1.63 26.75
N ARG A 13 -11.62 2.69 27.03
CA ARG A 13 -11.11 3.94 27.61
C ARG A 13 -10.63 3.76 29.05
N SER A 14 -11.28 2.92 29.86
CA SER A 14 -10.83 2.62 31.22
C SER A 14 -9.56 1.77 31.22
N LEU A 15 -9.43 0.80 30.29
CA LEU A 15 -8.19 0.05 30.08
C LEU A 15 -7.04 0.97 29.61
N ALA A 16 -7.32 1.90 28.68
CA ALA A 16 -6.32 2.85 28.18
C ALA A 16 -5.83 3.85 29.24
N ASN A 17 -6.69 4.22 30.20
CA ASN A 17 -6.37 5.15 31.29
C ASN A 17 -5.74 4.47 32.51
N HIS A 18 -5.61 3.14 32.52
CA HIS A 18 -4.97 2.44 33.62
C HIS A 18 -3.49 2.81 33.71
N ALA A 19 -2.95 2.94 34.92
CA ALA A 19 -1.55 3.34 35.15
C ALA A 19 -0.52 2.43 34.43
N TYR A 20 -0.91 1.18 34.14
CA TYR A 20 -0.08 0.17 33.48
C TYR A 20 -0.29 0.07 31.96
N ALA A 21 -1.22 0.84 31.37
CA ALA A 21 -1.55 0.72 29.95
C ALA A 21 -0.33 0.96 29.04
N LYS A 22 0.52 1.93 29.38
CA LYS A 22 1.78 2.21 28.66
C LYS A 22 2.78 1.04 28.74
N TRP A 23 2.86 0.39 29.90
CA TRP A 23 3.74 -0.76 30.12
C TRP A 23 3.26 -1.99 29.38
N ALA A 24 1.95 -2.24 29.39
CA ALA A 24 1.34 -3.31 28.60
C ALA A 24 1.54 -3.06 27.09
N LEU A 25 1.38 -1.82 26.60
CA LEU A 25 1.66 -1.45 25.22
C LEU A 25 3.12 -1.73 24.83
N ALA A 26 4.07 -1.32 25.68
CA ALA A 26 5.50 -1.60 25.48
C ALA A 26 5.78 -3.10 25.47
N GLY A 27 5.25 -3.85 26.44
CA GLY A 27 5.42 -5.29 26.56
C GLY A 27 4.91 -6.05 25.34
N ILE A 28 3.69 -5.74 24.87
CA ILE A 28 3.13 -6.36 23.66
C ILE A 28 3.96 -6.02 22.43
N SER A 29 4.35 -4.75 22.25
CA SER A 29 5.16 -4.33 21.10
C SER A 29 6.53 -5.03 21.07
N PHE A 30 7.17 -5.18 22.23
CA PHE A 30 8.43 -5.92 22.40
C PHE A 30 8.26 -7.40 22.05
N ILE A 31 7.26 -8.06 22.65
CA ILE A 31 7.01 -9.49 22.47
C ILE A 31 6.62 -9.82 21.02
N GLU A 32 5.83 -8.95 20.37
CA GLU A 32 5.44 -9.11 18.97
C GLU A 32 6.63 -9.13 18.03
N SER A 33 7.58 -8.22 18.29
CA SER A 33 8.79 -8.06 17.48
C SER A 33 9.84 -9.14 17.77
N SER A 34 9.71 -9.86 18.88
CA SER A 34 10.64 -10.89 19.31
C SER A 34 10.21 -12.30 18.88
N PHE A 35 9.04 -12.78 19.34
CA PHE A 35 8.67 -14.20 19.15
C PHE A 35 7.15 -14.54 19.15
N PHE A 36 6.26 -13.76 19.78
CA PHE A 36 4.84 -14.17 19.93
C PHE A 36 3.89 -13.35 19.03
N PRO A 37 2.81 -13.91 18.45
CA PRO A 37 1.97 -13.20 17.46
C PRO A 37 0.82 -12.43 18.12
N VAL A 38 1.09 -11.26 18.71
CA VAL A 38 0.03 -10.32 19.16
C VAL A 38 0.28 -8.94 18.57
N PRO A 39 -0.57 -8.42 17.66
CA PRO A 39 -0.33 -7.13 17.02
C PRO A 39 -0.42 -5.97 18.03
N PRO A 40 0.63 -5.13 18.19
CA PRO A 40 0.60 -3.96 19.07
C PRO A 40 -0.48 -2.94 18.67
N ASP A 41 -0.89 -2.93 17.40
CA ASP A 41 -1.94 -2.07 16.86
C ASP A 41 -3.28 -2.24 17.59
N VAL A 42 -3.56 -3.46 18.11
CA VAL A 42 -4.78 -3.78 18.87
C VAL A 42 -4.86 -2.97 20.17
N MET A 43 -3.71 -2.66 20.78
CA MET A 43 -3.65 -1.79 21.96
C MET A 43 -3.40 -0.32 21.60
N LEU A 44 -2.55 -0.04 20.61
CA LEU A 44 -2.21 1.32 20.20
C LEU A 44 -3.46 2.09 19.76
N ALA A 45 -4.32 1.48 18.94
CA ALA A 45 -5.48 2.15 18.38
C ALA A 45 -6.50 2.65 19.42
N PRO A 46 -7.02 1.82 20.35
CA PRO A 46 -7.93 2.31 21.38
C PRO A 46 -7.29 3.33 22.32
N MET A 47 -5.99 3.21 22.62
CA MET A 47 -5.29 4.18 23.47
C MET A 47 -5.17 5.56 22.81
N VAL A 48 -4.83 5.60 21.51
CA VAL A 48 -4.77 6.83 20.71
C VAL A 48 -6.15 7.49 20.61
N LEU A 49 -7.21 6.70 20.39
CA LEU A 49 -8.58 7.21 20.29
C LEU A 49 -9.14 7.67 21.65
N ALA A 50 -8.69 7.07 22.76
CA ALA A 50 -9.07 7.46 24.12
C ALA A 50 -8.42 8.77 24.56
N ASP A 51 -7.14 8.98 24.21
CA ASP A 51 -6.38 10.19 24.54
C ASP A 51 -5.45 10.62 23.39
N LYS A 52 -6.00 11.47 22.51
CA LYS A 52 -5.26 12.03 21.36
C LYS A 52 -4.09 12.93 21.77
N SER A 53 -4.08 13.49 22.99
CA SER A 53 -3.01 14.42 23.43
C SER A 53 -1.67 13.71 23.62
N ARG A 54 -1.70 12.42 23.98
CA ARG A 54 -0.52 11.59 24.25
C ARG A 54 -0.18 10.62 23.13
N ALA A 55 -0.92 10.66 22.03
CA ALA A 55 -0.86 9.60 21.05
C ALA A 55 0.49 9.49 20.33
N TRP A 56 1.22 10.60 20.11
CA TRP A 56 2.61 10.54 19.64
C TRP A 56 3.57 9.89 20.63
N SER A 57 3.33 10.05 21.93
CA SER A 57 4.10 9.35 22.97
C SER A 57 3.83 7.84 22.95
N TYR A 58 2.60 7.40 22.66
CA TYR A 58 2.29 5.98 22.50
C TYR A 58 3.02 5.38 21.28
N ALA A 59 3.04 6.08 20.15
CA ALA A 59 3.81 5.68 18.97
C ALA A 59 5.30 5.52 19.30
N PHE A 60 5.89 6.49 20.01
CA PHE A 60 7.29 6.45 20.44
C PHE A 60 7.59 5.23 21.34
N ILE A 61 6.73 4.96 22.33
CA ILE A 61 6.87 3.79 23.21
C ILE A 61 6.81 2.49 22.40
N CYS A 62 5.87 2.38 21.45
CA CYS A 62 5.78 1.22 20.57
C CYS A 62 7.03 1.04 19.73
N THR A 63 7.55 2.10 19.11
CA THR A 63 8.76 2.05 18.28
C THR A 63 9.95 1.58 19.10
N LEU A 64 10.19 2.19 20.27
CA LEU A 64 11.32 1.84 21.11
C LEU A 64 11.24 0.38 21.59
N ALA A 65 10.09 -0.02 22.13
CA ALA A 65 9.89 -1.38 22.62
C ALA A 65 9.98 -2.42 21.49
N SER A 66 9.47 -2.09 20.31
CA SER A 66 9.55 -2.94 19.12
C SER A 66 10.99 -3.11 18.64
N VAL A 67 11.79 -2.05 18.61
CA VAL A 67 13.21 -2.11 18.21
C VAL A 67 14.00 -2.94 19.22
N LEU A 68 13.75 -2.78 20.52
CA LEU A 68 14.36 -3.63 21.55
C LEU A 68 13.98 -5.11 21.36
N GLY A 69 12.71 -5.39 21.03
CA GLY A 69 12.27 -6.74 20.70
C GLY A 69 12.90 -7.29 19.42
N ALA A 70 13.12 -6.43 18.41
CA ALA A 70 13.80 -6.79 17.18
C ALA A 70 15.26 -7.19 17.43
N ILE A 71 15.96 -6.46 18.31
CA ILE A 71 17.32 -6.80 18.76
C ILE A 71 17.32 -8.17 19.44
N LEU A 72 16.34 -8.45 20.31
CA LEU A 72 16.19 -9.78 20.89
C LEU A 72 15.95 -10.86 19.82
N GLY A 73 15.06 -10.61 18.86
CA GLY A 73 14.80 -11.52 17.73
C GLY A 73 16.06 -11.81 16.89
N TYR A 74 16.87 -10.78 16.61
CA TYR A 74 18.15 -10.91 15.93
C TYR A 74 19.11 -11.79 16.74
N ILE A 75 19.23 -11.54 18.05
CA ILE A 75 20.08 -12.34 18.95
C ILE A 75 19.60 -13.79 18.96
N ILE A 76 18.30 -14.04 19.07
CA ILE A 76 17.72 -15.38 18.98
C ILE A 76 18.11 -16.03 17.65
N GLY A 77 17.93 -15.34 16.51
CA GLY A 77 18.35 -15.87 15.21
C GLY A 77 19.83 -16.21 15.15
N ARG A 78 20.70 -15.32 15.65
CA ARG A 78 22.15 -15.47 15.54
C ARG A 78 22.69 -16.65 16.34
N TYR A 79 22.18 -16.84 17.56
CA TYR A 79 22.66 -17.89 18.47
C TYR A 79 21.89 -19.20 18.31
N LEU A 80 20.56 -19.16 18.17
CA LEU A 80 19.75 -20.37 18.09
C LEU A 80 19.96 -21.12 16.76
N PHE A 81 20.39 -20.43 15.70
CA PHE A 81 20.70 -21.05 14.41
C PHE A 81 21.88 -22.03 14.48
N GLU A 82 22.91 -21.71 15.27
CA GLU A 82 24.06 -22.60 15.43
C GLU A 82 23.64 -23.92 16.10
N PHE A 83 22.78 -23.85 17.13
CA PHE A 83 22.33 -25.02 17.89
C PHE A 83 21.21 -25.82 17.21
N ILE A 84 20.28 -25.17 16.51
CA ILE A 84 19.06 -25.81 15.97
C ILE A 84 19.02 -25.75 14.45
N GLY A 85 19.48 -24.66 13.85
CA GLY A 85 19.42 -24.45 12.40
C GLY A 85 20.40 -25.33 11.62
N THR A 86 21.66 -25.40 12.05
CA THR A 86 22.69 -26.19 11.34
C THR A 86 22.38 -27.70 11.31
N PRO A 87 21.87 -28.34 12.39
CA PRO A 87 21.48 -29.74 12.35
C PRO A 87 20.25 -29.99 11.47
N ILE A 88 19.28 -29.07 11.46
CA ILE A 88 18.09 -29.16 10.61
C ILE A 88 18.47 -29.06 9.12
N LEU A 89 19.32 -28.10 8.76
CA LEU A 89 19.80 -27.95 7.37
C LEU A 89 20.53 -29.21 6.90
N GLY A 90 21.32 -29.83 7.77
CA GLY A 90 21.96 -31.12 7.52
C GLY A 90 20.96 -32.26 7.32
N ALA A 91 19.95 -32.37 8.19
CA ALA A 91 18.94 -33.43 8.14
C ALA A 91 18.06 -33.36 6.88
N TYR A 92 17.74 -32.15 6.40
CA TYR A 92 16.90 -31.93 5.22
C TYR A 92 17.68 -31.75 3.91
N SER A 93 19.02 -31.84 3.92
CA SER A 93 19.88 -31.54 2.75
C SER A 93 19.57 -30.19 2.09
N ALA A 94 19.25 -29.17 2.91
CA ALA A 94 18.72 -27.89 2.47
C ALA A 94 19.81 -26.81 2.27
N GLN A 95 21.08 -27.19 2.12
CA GLN A 95 22.22 -26.27 2.04
C GLN A 95 22.11 -25.32 0.84
N ALA A 96 21.78 -25.84 -0.34
CA ALA A 96 21.61 -25.01 -1.54
C ALA A 96 20.48 -23.97 -1.41
N ALA A 97 19.38 -24.35 -0.72
CA ALA A 97 18.29 -23.41 -0.44
C ALA A 97 18.71 -22.33 0.55
N PHE A 98 19.51 -22.69 1.56
CA PHE A 98 20.07 -21.76 2.52
C PHE A 98 21.05 -20.78 1.86
N GLU A 99 21.95 -21.25 1.00
CA GLU A 99 22.88 -20.39 0.25
C GLU A 99 22.15 -19.36 -0.63
N LYS A 100 21.11 -19.79 -1.34
CA LYS A 100 20.26 -18.88 -2.10
C LYS A 100 19.57 -17.84 -1.21
N PHE A 101 19.07 -18.27 -0.05
CA PHE A 101 18.45 -17.38 0.92
C PHE A 101 19.46 -16.37 1.48
N THR A 102 20.67 -16.79 1.85
CA THR A 102 21.73 -15.89 2.32
C THR A 102 22.18 -14.91 1.25
N GLY A 103 22.30 -15.35 -0.01
CA GLY A 103 22.63 -14.48 -1.14
C GLY A 103 21.56 -13.40 -1.36
N PHE A 104 20.28 -13.79 -1.34
CA PHE A 104 19.18 -12.83 -1.41
C PHE A 104 19.20 -11.81 -0.26
N TYR A 105 19.54 -12.25 0.95
CA TYR A 105 19.67 -11.38 2.12
C TYR A 105 20.89 -10.46 2.06
N ALA A 106 21.98 -10.88 1.41
CA ALA A 106 23.15 -10.03 1.20
C ALA A 106 22.80 -8.82 0.32
N ASP A 107 22.01 -9.04 -0.73
CA ASP A 107 21.62 -7.98 -1.66
C ASP A 107 20.45 -7.11 -1.13
N TRP A 108 19.45 -7.74 -0.51
CA TRP A 108 18.17 -7.09 -0.19
C TRP A 108 17.87 -6.98 1.31
N GLY A 109 18.75 -7.46 2.20
CA GLY A 109 18.49 -7.61 3.64
C GLY A 109 17.94 -6.35 4.30
N PHE A 110 18.51 -5.18 3.99
CA PHE A 110 18.04 -3.88 4.49
C PHE A 110 16.58 -3.60 4.10
N TRP A 111 16.24 -3.79 2.82
CA TRP A 111 14.90 -3.54 2.30
C TRP A 111 13.88 -4.58 2.77
N ILE A 112 14.29 -5.84 2.94
CA ILE A 112 13.45 -6.91 3.50
C ILE A 112 12.99 -6.56 4.93
N VAL A 113 13.90 -6.00 5.74
CA VAL A 113 13.58 -5.58 7.12
C VAL A 113 12.62 -4.39 7.12
N ILE A 114 12.83 -3.37 6.28
CA ILE A 114 11.89 -2.22 6.16
C ILE A 114 10.52 -2.66 5.65
N ILE A 115 10.53 -3.32 4.48
CA ILE A 115 9.62 -4.40 4.06
C ILE A 115 8.58 -4.88 5.07
N SER A 116 9.08 -5.84 5.84
CA SER A 116 8.38 -6.56 6.89
C SER A 116 7.99 -5.68 8.08
N ALA A 117 8.75 -4.64 8.40
CA ALA A 117 8.44 -3.74 9.51
C ALA A 117 7.19 -2.90 9.27
N ILE A 118 6.94 -2.52 8.01
CA ILE A 118 5.82 -1.66 7.60
C ILE A 118 4.60 -2.48 7.18
N SER A 119 4.81 -3.60 6.49
CA SER A 119 3.73 -4.38 5.87
C SER A 119 2.92 -5.26 6.84
N PHE A 120 1.99 -6.04 6.30
CA PHE A 120 1.26 -7.10 7.03
C PHE A 120 2.07 -8.38 7.21
N VAL A 121 3.27 -8.46 6.61
CA VAL A 121 4.16 -9.60 6.76
C VAL A 121 4.68 -9.66 8.21
N PRO A 122 4.77 -10.84 8.84
CA PRO A 122 5.24 -10.94 10.22
C PRO A 122 6.68 -10.42 10.37
N PHE A 123 6.86 -9.27 11.01
CA PHE A 123 8.17 -8.63 11.20
C PHE A 123 9.18 -9.52 11.92
N LYS A 124 8.72 -10.30 12.91
CA LYS A 124 9.55 -11.26 13.67
C LYS A 124 10.29 -12.28 12.79
N VAL A 125 9.76 -12.58 11.60
CA VAL A 125 10.41 -13.50 10.66
C VAL A 125 11.67 -12.83 10.10
N ALA A 126 11.58 -11.57 9.70
CA ALA A 126 12.71 -10.81 9.16
C ALA A 126 13.77 -10.50 10.22
N THR A 127 13.37 -9.90 11.35
CA THR A 127 13.65 -10.45 12.68
C THR A 127 14.80 -11.43 12.87
N ILE A 128 14.35 -12.66 13.07
CA ILE A 128 15.15 -13.84 13.33
C ILE A 128 16.01 -14.18 12.10
N ALA A 129 15.48 -14.04 10.89
CA ALA A 129 16.21 -14.28 9.65
C ALA A 129 17.48 -13.41 9.53
N SER A 130 17.40 -12.13 9.86
CA SER A 130 18.53 -11.22 9.88
C SER A 130 19.61 -11.68 10.86
N GLY A 131 19.22 -12.25 12.00
CA GLY A 131 20.13 -12.87 12.95
C GLY A 131 20.77 -14.15 12.41
N VAL A 132 19.97 -15.03 11.81
CA VAL A 132 20.40 -16.30 11.18
C VAL A 132 21.49 -16.07 10.14
N VAL A 133 21.34 -15.04 9.30
CA VAL A 133 22.32 -14.70 8.24
C VAL A 133 23.44 -13.77 8.73
N ALA A 134 23.49 -13.45 10.02
CA ALA A 134 24.47 -12.54 10.62
C ALA A 134 24.55 -11.18 9.90
N MET A 135 23.39 -10.60 9.56
CA MET A 135 23.30 -9.28 8.92
C MET A 135 24.00 -8.21 9.77
N GLU A 136 24.67 -7.25 9.13
CA GLU A 136 25.39 -6.16 9.81
C GLU A 136 24.47 -5.42 10.81
N PRO A 137 24.81 -5.36 12.12
CA PRO A 137 23.89 -4.91 13.17
C PRO A 137 23.40 -3.47 13.02
N ILE A 138 24.22 -2.55 12.52
CA ILE A 138 23.85 -1.14 12.36
C ILE A 138 22.80 -1.01 11.26
N SER A 139 23.01 -1.64 10.11
CA SER A 139 22.08 -1.68 8.99
C SER A 139 20.74 -2.30 9.41
N PHE A 140 20.78 -3.39 10.15
CA PHE A 140 19.58 -4.01 10.73
C PHE A 140 18.85 -3.05 11.68
N LEU A 141 19.57 -2.42 12.61
CA LEU A 141 19.00 -1.50 13.59
C LEU A 141 18.36 -0.28 12.93
N VAL A 142 19.04 0.33 11.96
CA VAL A 142 18.52 1.47 11.18
C VAL A 142 17.25 1.06 10.43
N ALA A 143 17.26 -0.09 9.75
CA ALA A 143 16.08 -0.60 9.05
C ALA A 143 14.89 -0.81 10.00
N CYS A 144 15.14 -1.37 11.20
CA CYS A 144 14.12 -1.56 12.23
C CYS A 144 13.55 -0.22 12.71
N ILE A 145 14.40 0.74 13.06
CA ILE A 145 13.97 2.07 13.53
C ILE A 145 13.11 2.75 12.47
N VAL A 146 13.60 2.81 11.22
CA VAL A 146 12.88 3.45 10.11
C VAL A 146 11.53 2.78 9.87
N GLY A 147 11.53 1.45 9.69
CA GLY A 147 10.30 0.72 9.39
C GLY A 147 9.27 0.78 10.52
N ARG A 148 9.71 0.65 11.78
CA ARG A 148 8.82 0.72 12.95
C ARG A 148 8.33 2.13 13.25
N ALA A 149 9.15 3.16 13.01
CA ALA A 149 8.71 4.54 13.06
C ALA A 149 7.62 4.79 12.01
N ILE A 150 7.84 4.39 10.75
CA ILE A 150 6.85 4.55 9.67
C ILE A 150 5.53 3.88 10.05
N ARG A 151 5.56 2.63 10.53
CA ARG A 151 4.34 1.91 10.93
C ARG A 151 3.59 2.61 12.07
N PHE A 152 4.23 2.79 13.23
CA PHE A 152 3.51 3.23 14.43
C PHE A 152 3.10 4.69 14.37
N TYR A 153 3.94 5.56 13.79
CA TYR A 153 3.56 6.95 13.56
C TYR A 153 2.52 7.05 12.44
N GLY A 154 2.61 6.22 11.39
CA GLY A 154 1.61 6.17 10.32
C GLY A 154 0.23 5.76 10.83
N VAL A 155 0.14 4.68 11.62
CA VAL A 155 -1.12 4.24 12.25
C VAL A 155 -1.65 5.30 13.21
N THR A 156 -0.79 5.88 14.05
CA THR A 156 -1.18 6.94 14.98
C THR A 156 -1.71 8.18 14.26
N ALA A 157 -1.01 8.64 13.21
CA ALA A 157 -1.44 9.74 12.38
C ALA A 157 -2.80 9.46 11.74
N ALA A 158 -2.98 8.27 11.16
CA ALA A 158 -4.24 7.84 10.55
C ALA A 158 -5.42 7.86 11.53
N LEU A 159 -5.19 7.48 12.80
CA LEU A 159 -6.21 7.51 13.85
C LEU A 159 -6.49 8.92 14.40
N MET A 160 -5.48 9.80 14.36
CA MET A 160 -5.67 11.20 14.74
C MET A 160 -6.48 11.97 13.70
N VAL A 161 -6.33 11.63 12.42
CA VAL A 161 -7.09 12.21 11.32
C VAL A 161 -8.56 11.96 11.53
N ASP A 162 -9.32 13.03 11.71
CA ASP A 162 -10.78 12.95 11.65
C ASP A 162 -11.18 12.70 10.19
N LEU A 163 -11.36 11.41 9.87
CA LEU A 163 -11.67 10.94 8.53
C LEU A 163 -12.94 11.60 7.99
N ARG A 164 -13.89 11.97 8.86
CA ARG A 164 -15.08 12.73 8.47
C ARG A 164 -14.70 14.14 8.02
N LEU A 165 -13.89 14.87 8.78
CA LEU A 165 -13.45 16.21 8.35
C LEU A 165 -12.61 16.16 7.07
N TRP A 166 -11.81 15.11 6.87
CA TRP A 166 -11.01 14.97 5.65
C TRP A 166 -11.82 14.58 4.41
N LEU A 167 -12.75 13.62 4.55
CA LEU A 167 -13.58 13.15 3.44
C LEU A 167 -14.69 14.14 3.06
N PHE A 168 -15.16 15.01 3.96
CA PHE A 168 -16.24 15.94 3.62
C PHE A 168 -15.73 17.30 3.10
N GLN A 169 -14.55 17.74 3.52
CA GLN A 169 -13.99 19.03 3.11
C GLN A 169 -13.55 19.03 1.62
N PRO A 170 -14.17 19.84 0.74
CA PRO A 170 -13.90 19.82 -0.70
C PRO A 170 -12.44 20.14 -1.07
N LEU A 171 -11.80 21.07 -0.34
CA LEU A 171 -10.38 21.41 -0.55
C LEU A 171 -9.48 20.18 -0.37
N ARG A 172 -9.63 19.46 0.76
CA ARG A 172 -8.80 18.30 1.09
C ARG A 172 -9.05 17.14 0.12
N ARG A 173 -10.31 16.89 -0.23
CA ARG A 173 -10.67 15.85 -1.22
C ARG A 173 -10.04 16.08 -2.58
N GLY A 174 -10.15 17.28 -3.13
CA GLY A 174 -9.58 17.58 -4.44
C GLY A 174 -8.05 17.36 -4.45
N ILE A 175 -7.36 17.78 -3.37
CA ILE A 175 -5.94 17.51 -3.18
C ILE A 175 -5.65 16.00 -3.09
N MET A 176 -6.44 15.24 -2.32
CA MET A 176 -6.29 13.79 -2.21
C MET A 176 -6.45 13.08 -3.56
N ILE A 177 -7.43 13.48 -4.36
CA ILE A 177 -7.66 12.90 -5.70
C ILE A 177 -6.47 13.22 -6.61
N SER A 178 -5.97 14.46 -6.60
CA SER A 178 -4.82 14.85 -7.41
C SER A 178 -3.55 14.11 -7.00
N LEU A 179 -3.24 14.07 -5.70
CA LEU A 179 -2.07 13.36 -5.18
C LEU A 179 -2.18 11.83 -5.36
N GLY A 180 -3.37 11.27 -5.18
CA GLY A 180 -3.64 9.85 -5.44
C GLY A 180 -3.44 9.50 -6.92
N SER A 181 -3.95 10.33 -7.82
CA SER A 181 -3.76 10.15 -9.28
C SER A 181 -2.28 10.25 -9.67
N PHE A 182 -1.57 11.23 -9.11
CA PHE A 182 -0.11 11.36 -9.29
C PHE A 182 0.63 10.13 -8.79
N GLY A 183 0.30 9.65 -7.58
CA GLY A 183 0.93 8.47 -6.98
C GLY A 183 0.72 7.20 -7.81
N ILE A 184 -0.50 6.99 -8.32
CA ILE A 184 -0.79 5.85 -9.21
C ILE A 184 0.05 5.93 -10.49
N LEU A 185 0.11 7.10 -11.13
CA LEU A 185 0.94 7.29 -12.33
C LEU A 185 2.42 7.07 -12.03
N ALA A 186 2.93 7.58 -10.90
CA ALA A 186 4.32 7.38 -10.48
C ALA A 186 4.65 5.88 -10.30
N VAL A 187 3.75 5.12 -9.69
CA VAL A 187 3.89 3.67 -9.54
C VAL A 187 3.90 2.98 -10.91
N VAL A 188 2.98 3.32 -11.80
CA VAL A 188 2.91 2.75 -13.16
C VAL A 188 4.17 3.09 -13.96
N PHE A 189 4.68 4.32 -13.88
CA PHE A 189 5.93 4.69 -14.53
C PHE A 189 7.14 3.99 -13.93
N ALA A 190 7.15 3.70 -12.63
CA ALA A 190 8.16 2.89 -12.00
C ALA A 190 8.13 1.45 -12.52
N PHE A 191 6.95 0.84 -12.69
CA PHE A 191 6.83 -0.47 -13.34
C PHE A 191 7.35 -0.46 -14.78
N GLU A 192 7.09 0.60 -15.53
CA GLU A 192 7.54 0.74 -16.92
C GLU A 192 9.07 0.92 -17.01
N HIS A 193 9.67 1.82 -16.22
CA HIS A 193 11.07 2.21 -16.37
C HIS A 193 12.04 1.43 -15.48
N LEU A 194 11.60 0.94 -14.31
CA LEU A 194 12.47 0.19 -13.39
C LEU A 194 12.34 -1.31 -13.58
N ILE A 195 11.14 -1.80 -13.90
CA ILE A 195 10.86 -3.24 -14.06
C ILE A 195 10.80 -3.64 -15.54
N GLY A 196 10.69 -2.68 -16.46
CA GLY A 196 10.67 -2.92 -17.90
C GLY A 196 9.34 -3.46 -18.42
N LEU A 197 8.24 -3.23 -17.69
CA LEU A 197 6.90 -3.66 -18.12
C LEU A 197 6.33 -2.67 -19.15
N ALA A 198 6.50 -2.98 -20.44
CA ALA A 198 5.94 -2.17 -21.52
C ALA A 198 4.40 -2.11 -21.44
N PRO A 199 3.79 -0.93 -21.63
CA PRO A 199 2.34 -0.79 -21.58
C PRO A 199 1.67 -1.21 -22.89
N CYS A 200 0.53 -1.86 -22.80
CA CYS A 200 -0.33 -2.12 -23.96
C CYS A 200 -1.19 -0.88 -24.30
N PRO A 201 -1.78 -0.80 -25.51
CA PRO A 201 -2.67 0.29 -25.90
C PRO A 201 -3.83 0.55 -24.93
N LEU A 202 -4.44 -0.51 -24.37
CA LEU A 202 -5.50 -0.39 -23.38
C LEU A 202 -5.00 0.21 -22.05
N CYS A 203 -3.81 -0.17 -21.60
CA CYS A 203 -3.16 0.43 -20.43
C CYS A 203 -2.90 1.93 -20.63
N LEU A 204 -2.46 2.34 -21.82
CA LEU A 204 -2.22 3.76 -22.12
C LEU A 204 -3.51 4.57 -22.06
N ASN A 205 -4.61 4.05 -22.61
CA ASN A 205 -5.91 4.70 -22.53
C ASN A 205 -6.40 4.87 -21.08
N GLN A 206 -6.14 3.89 -20.20
CA GLN A 206 -6.49 3.98 -18.78
C GLN A 206 -5.75 5.10 -18.05
N ARG A 207 -4.56 5.52 -18.53
CA ARG A 207 -3.80 6.62 -17.92
C ARG A 207 -4.46 7.98 -18.12
N ILE A 208 -5.25 8.15 -19.18
CA ILE A 208 -5.92 9.41 -19.53
C ILE A 208 -6.79 9.90 -18.37
N ALA A 209 -7.49 8.99 -17.69
CA ALA A 209 -8.32 9.33 -16.54
C ALA A 209 -7.52 10.02 -15.43
N PHE A 210 -6.32 9.52 -15.12
CA PHE A 210 -5.45 10.10 -14.09
C PHE A 210 -4.80 11.41 -14.54
N TYR A 211 -4.43 11.53 -15.82
CA TYR A 211 -3.94 12.78 -16.39
C TYR A 211 -4.98 13.90 -16.30
N LEU A 212 -6.25 13.61 -16.57
CA LEU A 212 -7.35 14.56 -16.43
C LEU A 212 -7.69 14.84 -14.96
N ALA A 213 -7.63 13.82 -14.10
CA ALA A 213 -8.00 13.94 -12.70
C ALA A 213 -7.04 14.83 -11.89
N MET A 214 -5.74 14.86 -12.21
CA MET A 214 -4.77 15.71 -11.51
C MET A 214 -5.12 17.21 -11.55
N PRO A 215 -5.25 17.86 -12.73
CA PRO A 215 -5.63 19.27 -12.80
C PRO A 215 -7.07 19.51 -12.37
N LEU A 216 -8.00 18.60 -12.67
CA LEU A 216 -9.41 18.75 -12.32
C LEU A 216 -9.66 18.63 -10.81
N GLY A 217 -8.92 17.76 -10.12
CA GLY A 217 -8.92 17.64 -8.66
C GLY A 217 -8.37 18.89 -7.98
N LEU A 218 -7.31 19.48 -8.53
CA LEU A 218 -6.75 20.74 -8.02
C LEU A 218 -7.73 21.89 -8.25
N LEU A 219 -8.37 21.94 -9.42
CA LEU A 219 -9.43 22.91 -9.71
C LEU A 219 -10.60 22.76 -8.72
N ALA A 220 -11.06 21.54 -8.46
CA ALA A 220 -12.11 21.26 -7.48
C ALA A 220 -11.71 21.73 -6.07
N ALA A 221 -10.44 21.54 -5.70
CA ALA A 221 -9.89 21.95 -4.42
C ALA A 221 -9.83 23.49 -4.28
N LEU A 222 -9.22 24.18 -5.24
CA LEU A 222 -8.99 25.63 -5.20
C LEU A 222 -10.28 26.44 -5.36
N SER A 223 -11.25 25.91 -6.10
CA SER A 223 -12.55 26.57 -6.28
C SER A 223 -13.51 26.36 -5.10
N ALA A 224 -13.18 25.48 -4.16
CA ALA A 224 -14.06 25.07 -3.06
C ALA A 224 -14.65 26.22 -2.24
N THR A 225 -13.86 27.27 -1.96
CA THR A 225 -14.28 28.40 -1.13
C THR A 225 -14.86 29.55 -1.95
N LYS A 226 -14.25 29.87 -3.10
CA LYS A 226 -14.60 31.04 -3.92
C LYS A 226 -15.70 30.77 -4.96
N LYS A 227 -15.80 29.54 -5.48
CA LYS A 227 -16.73 29.15 -6.55
C LYS A 227 -17.27 27.72 -6.30
N PRO A 228 -18.18 27.54 -5.33
CA PRO A 228 -18.64 26.21 -4.90
C PRO A 228 -19.41 25.45 -6.00
N SER A 229 -20.06 26.15 -6.94
CA SER A 229 -20.70 25.53 -8.11
C SER A 229 -19.66 24.88 -9.02
N LEU A 230 -18.58 25.59 -9.35
CA LEU A 230 -17.47 25.06 -10.14
C LEU A 230 -16.82 23.85 -9.44
N SER A 231 -16.58 23.94 -8.14
CA SER A 231 -16.05 22.82 -7.35
C SER A 231 -16.96 21.57 -7.45
N THR A 232 -18.27 21.77 -7.35
CA THR A 232 -19.27 20.68 -7.46
C THR A 232 -19.26 20.06 -8.86
N VAL A 233 -19.26 20.87 -9.91
CA VAL A 233 -19.19 20.39 -11.31
C VAL A 233 -17.88 19.62 -11.54
N SER A 234 -16.75 20.11 -11.03
CA SER A 234 -15.47 19.40 -11.11
C SER A 234 -15.53 18.04 -10.41
N PHE A 235 -16.16 17.93 -9.23
CA PHE A 235 -16.35 16.63 -8.56
C PHE A 235 -17.30 15.68 -9.31
N ILE A 236 -18.36 16.20 -9.94
CA ILE A 236 -19.24 15.40 -10.80
C ILE A 236 -18.44 14.85 -11.99
N ALA A 237 -17.69 15.71 -12.68
CA ALA A 237 -16.85 15.31 -13.80
C ALA A 237 -15.79 14.26 -13.39
N LEU A 238 -15.11 14.46 -12.26
CA LEU A 238 -14.18 13.46 -11.70
C LEU A 238 -14.86 12.12 -11.43
N THR A 239 -16.06 12.15 -10.86
CA THR A 239 -16.84 10.93 -10.58
C THR A 239 -17.13 10.17 -11.88
N LEU A 240 -17.59 10.88 -12.92
CA LEU A 240 -17.89 10.27 -14.22
C LEU A 240 -16.63 9.72 -14.91
N ILE A 241 -15.53 10.47 -14.91
CA ILE A 241 -14.24 10.05 -15.47
C ILE A 241 -13.78 8.75 -14.81
N PHE A 242 -13.81 8.67 -13.48
CA PHE A 242 -13.34 7.50 -12.76
C PHE A 242 -14.29 6.31 -12.84
N LEU A 243 -15.61 6.52 -12.92
CA LEU A 243 -16.56 5.45 -13.20
C LEU A 243 -16.34 4.87 -14.61
N ALA A 244 -16.12 5.72 -15.60
CA ALA A 244 -15.78 5.28 -16.96
C ALA A 244 -14.45 4.52 -16.98
N ASN A 245 -13.41 5.02 -16.29
CA ASN A 245 -12.12 4.33 -16.21
C ASN A 245 -12.20 3.01 -15.43
N SER A 246 -13.04 2.94 -14.40
CA SER A 246 -13.33 1.70 -13.68
C SER A 246 -13.98 0.68 -14.60
N ALA A 247 -15.00 1.08 -15.38
CA ALA A 247 -15.63 0.20 -16.36
C ALA A 247 -14.63 -0.27 -17.43
N TYR A 248 -13.78 0.64 -17.92
CA TYR A 248 -12.74 0.33 -18.89
C TYR A 248 -11.64 -0.60 -18.32
N GLY A 249 -11.26 -0.42 -17.05
CA GLY A 249 -10.39 -1.33 -16.31
C GLY A 249 -11.00 -2.72 -16.12
N GLY A 250 -12.29 -2.77 -15.77
CA GLY A 250 -13.05 -4.02 -15.66
C GLY A 250 -13.11 -4.75 -17.00
N TYR A 251 -13.41 -4.03 -18.09
CA TYR A 251 -13.33 -4.55 -19.46
C TYR A 251 -11.93 -5.10 -19.75
N HIS A 252 -10.85 -4.36 -19.49
CA HIS A 252 -9.50 -4.86 -19.74
C HIS A 252 -9.17 -6.13 -18.93
N ALA A 253 -9.49 -6.14 -17.64
CA ALA A 253 -9.24 -7.31 -16.77
C ALA A 253 -9.99 -8.57 -17.23
N GLY A 254 -11.19 -8.45 -17.78
CA GLY A 254 -11.89 -9.62 -18.32
C GLY A 254 -11.43 -10.05 -19.71
N ILE A 255 -10.76 -9.19 -20.50
CA ILE A 255 -10.02 -9.67 -21.70
C ILE A 255 -8.89 -10.58 -21.22
N GLU A 256 -8.14 -10.14 -20.20
CA GLU A 256 -7.04 -10.91 -19.62
C GLU A 256 -7.49 -12.20 -18.91
N TRP A 257 -8.79 -12.34 -18.59
CA TRP A 257 -9.38 -13.58 -18.08
C TRP A 257 -10.10 -14.40 -19.16
N GLY A 258 -10.11 -13.93 -20.40
CA GLY A 258 -10.74 -14.62 -21.53
C GLY A 258 -12.27 -14.58 -21.53
N TYR A 259 -12.89 -13.67 -20.78
CA TYR A 259 -14.35 -13.53 -20.78
C TYR A 259 -14.90 -12.88 -22.05
N TRP A 260 -14.09 -12.06 -22.73
CA TRP A 260 -14.48 -11.41 -23.98
C TRP A 260 -13.25 -11.11 -24.85
N PRO A 261 -13.44 -10.97 -26.17
CA PRO A 261 -12.34 -10.65 -27.08
C PRO A 261 -11.79 -9.24 -26.85
N GLY A 262 -10.48 -9.09 -27.04
CA GLY A 262 -9.83 -7.78 -27.05
C GLY A 262 -10.15 -6.97 -28.32
N PRO A 263 -10.01 -5.64 -28.27
CA PRO A 263 -10.25 -4.79 -29.43
C PRO A 263 -9.19 -4.99 -30.51
N ALA A 264 -9.52 -4.66 -31.76
CA ALA A 264 -8.62 -4.79 -32.90
C ALA A 264 -7.29 -4.05 -32.71
N SER A 265 -7.29 -2.93 -31.98
CA SER A 265 -6.10 -2.17 -31.61
C SER A 265 -5.10 -2.92 -30.72
N CYS A 266 -5.50 -4.07 -30.19
CA CYS A 266 -4.71 -4.93 -29.30
C CYS A 266 -4.44 -6.31 -29.90
N ALA A 267 -5.04 -6.63 -31.05
CA ALA A 267 -4.61 -7.78 -31.84
C ALA A 267 -3.26 -7.39 -32.43
N GLY A 268 -2.21 -8.15 -32.10
CA GLY A 268 -0.84 -7.91 -32.55
C GLY A 268 -0.85 -7.51 -34.02
N ASN A 269 -0.30 -6.33 -34.31
CA ASN A 269 -0.37 -5.66 -35.59
C ASN A 269 -0.17 -6.66 -36.74
N THR A 270 -1.20 -6.82 -37.56
CA THR A 270 -1.01 -7.19 -38.96
C THR A 270 -0.34 -6.00 -39.62
N PHE A 271 0.97 -5.87 -39.46
CA PHE A 271 1.74 -4.93 -40.27
C PHE A 271 1.62 -5.42 -41.71
N GLU A 272 0.89 -4.70 -42.56
CA GLU A 272 1.12 -4.79 -43.99
C GLU A 272 2.50 -4.20 -44.25
N VAL A 273 3.50 -5.06 -44.25
CA VAL A 273 4.87 -4.69 -44.56
C VAL A 273 4.92 -4.41 -46.07
N THR A 274 4.92 -3.13 -46.44
CA THR A 274 4.99 -2.74 -47.85
C THR A 274 6.43 -2.53 -48.33
N ASN A 275 7.38 -2.29 -47.42
CA ASN A 275 8.79 -2.10 -47.74
C ASN A 275 9.73 -2.52 -46.59
N ILE A 276 11.04 -2.64 -46.90
CA ILE A 276 12.08 -3.13 -45.97
C ILE A 276 12.40 -2.09 -44.88
N GLU A 277 12.27 -0.79 -45.17
CA GLU A 277 12.51 0.27 -44.17
C GLU A 277 11.44 0.26 -43.07
N GLU A 278 10.17 0.06 -43.40
CA GLU A 278 9.07 -0.14 -42.45
C GLU A 278 9.24 -1.43 -41.62
N LEU A 279 9.80 -2.48 -42.24
CA LEU A 279 10.13 -3.72 -41.53
C LEU A 279 11.24 -3.51 -40.50
N ILE A 280 12.33 -2.82 -40.89
CA ILE A 280 13.43 -2.49 -39.98
C ILE A 280 12.92 -1.61 -38.83
N LEU A 281 12.11 -0.59 -39.11
CA LEU A 281 11.49 0.28 -38.11
C LEU A 281 10.56 -0.49 -37.15
N SER A 282 9.85 -1.50 -37.65
CA SER A 282 8.97 -2.36 -36.85
C SER A 282 9.75 -3.35 -35.99
N LEU A 283 10.90 -3.82 -36.47
CA LEU A 283 11.83 -4.67 -35.71
C LEU A 283 12.59 -3.88 -34.63
N GLU A 284 12.98 -2.64 -34.91
CA GLU A 284 13.66 -1.77 -33.95
C GLU A 284 12.74 -1.29 -32.82
N LYS A 285 11.47 -0.98 -33.12
CA LYS A 285 10.51 -0.51 -32.11
C LYS A 285 9.89 -1.62 -31.27
N GLY A 286 9.92 -2.86 -31.77
CA GLY A 286 9.22 -4.00 -31.17
C GLY A 286 7.70 -3.84 -31.26
N ALA A 287 6.98 -4.96 -31.41
CA ALA A 287 5.52 -4.93 -31.38
C ALA A 287 5.04 -4.54 -29.97
N PRO A 288 4.04 -3.65 -29.83
CA PRO A 288 3.46 -3.35 -28.53
C PRO A 288 2.87 -4.63 -27.91
N PRO A 289 2.95 -4.81 -26.58
CA PRO A 289 2.49 -6.02 -25.92
C PRO A 289 0.98 -6.21 -26.07
N SER A 290 0.56 -7.47 -26.13
CA SER A 290 -0.85 -7.87 -26.20
C SER A 290 -1.64 -7.35 -25.01
N CYS A 291 -2.89 -6.93 -25.24
CA CYS A 291 -3.81 -6.55 -24.16
C CYS A 291 -4.54 -7.75 -23.54
N SER A 292 -4.37 -8.95 -24.10
CA SER A 292 -5.02 -10.16 -23.63
C SER A 292 -4.18 -10.94 -22.61
N GLU A 293 -2.89 -10.60 -22.51
CA GLU A 293 -1.98 -11.26 -21.59
C GLU A 293 -1.58 -10.29 -20.49
N ALA A 294 -1.92 -10.64 -19.25
CA ALA A 294 -1.53 -9.84 -18.09
C ALA A 294 -0.02 -10.00 -17.84
N PRO A 295 0.79 -8.94 -17.91
CA PRO A 295 2.24 -9.03 -17.70
C PRO A 295 2.60 -9.34 -16.24
N TRP A 296 1.69 -9.05 -15.31
CA TRP A 296 1.88 -9.25 -13.89
C TRP A 296 0.55 -9.44 -13.18
N ARG A 297 0.57 -10.28 -12.14
CA ARG A 297 -0.58 -10.54 -11.25
C ARG A 297 -0.14 -10.59 -9.80
N LEU A 298 -0.97 -10.06 -8.92
CA LEU A 298 -0.84 -10.19 -7.47
C LEU A 298 -2.20 -10.53 -6.88
N PHE A 299 -2.23 -11.56 -6.01
CA PHE A 299 -3.48 -12.12 -5.47
C PHE A 299 -4.54 -12.43 -6.54
N GLY A 300 -4.10 -12.84 -7.73
CA GLY A 300 -4.97 -13.16 -8.87
C GLY A 300 -5.44 -11.96 -9.71
N LEU A 301 -5.23 -10.73 -9.24
CA LEU A 301 -5.58 -9.50 -9.96
C LEU A 301 -4.43 -9.01 -10.82
N SER A 302 -4.73 -8.62 -12.05
CA SER A 302 -3.81 -7.95 -12.96
C SER A 302 -3.68 -6.46 -12.63
N LEU A 303 -2.71 -5.78 -13.25
CA LEU A 303 -2.60 -4.32 -13.18
C LEU A 303 -3.89 -3.61 -13.66
N ALA A 304 -4.57 -4.16 -14.66
CA ALA A 304 -5.87 -3.67 -15.13
C ALA A 304 -6.97 -3.82 -14.05
N GLY A 305 -6.99 -4.96 -13.35
CA GLY A 305 -7.89 -5.19 -12.22
C GLY A 305 -7.63 -4.24 -11.05
N TYR A 306 -6.36 -3.97 -10.74
CA TYR A 306 -6.00 -2.95 -9.75
C TYR A 306 -6.41 -1.53 -10.19
N ASN A 307 -6.26 -1.20 -11.47
CA ASN A 307 -6.75 0.08 -12.03
C ASN A 307 -8.27 0.23 -11.88
N MET A 308 -9.04 -0.84 -12.13
CA MET A 308 -10.49 -0.84 -11.90
C MET A 308 -10.81 -0.47 -10.45
N LEU A 309 -10.21 -1.18 -9.48
CA LEU A 309 -10.46 -0.96 -8.06
C LEU A 309 -10.03 0.44 -7.60
N ALA A 310 -8.85 0.90 -8.03
CA ALA A 310 -8.36 2.23 -7.70
C ALA A 310 -9.27 3.33 -8.26
N SER A 311 -9.70 3.18 -9.52
CA SER A 311 -10.64 4.12 -10.17
C SER A 311 -11.98 4.14 -9.46
N LEU A 312 -12.52 2.99 -9.08
CA LEU A 312 -13.75 2.92 -8.30
C LEU A 312 -13.61 3.63 -6.94
N GLY A 313 -12.51 3.43 -6.24
CA GLY A 313 -12.21 4.12 -4.97
C GLY A 313 -12.15 5.65 -5.12
N LEU A 314 -11.53 6.15 -6.19
CA LEU A 314 -11.45 7.58 -6.49
C LEU A 314 -12.80 8.15 -6.92
N ALA A 315 -13.62 7.39 -7.67
CA ALA A 315 -14.99 7.77 -8.00
C ALA A 315 -15.85 7.95 -6.74
N LEU A 316 -15.75 7.01 -5.79
CA LEU A 316 -16.45 7.10 -4.51
C LEU A 316 -15.97 8.32 -3.71
N LEU A 317 -14.65 8.57 -3.64
CA LEU A 317 -14.10 9.74 -2.96
C LEU A 317 -14.60 11.06 -3.56
N ALA A 318 -14.73 11.13 -4.88
CA ALA A 318 -15.25 12.30 -5.59
C ALA A 318 -16.76 12.50 -5.34
N GLY A 319 -17.55 11.43 -5.46
CA GLY A 319 -19.02 11.46 -5.44
C GLY A 319 -19.67 11.46 -4.06
N PHE A 320 -18.99 10.93 -3.03
CA PHE A 320 -19.59 10.64 -1.72
C PHE A 320 -20.34 11.83 -1.07
N PRO A 321 -19.85 13.09 -1.09
CA PRO A 321 -20.55 14.22 -0.47
C PRO A 321 -21.60 14.89 -1.35
N ILE A 322 -21.64 14.60 -2.66
CA ILE A 322 -22.74 15.08 -3.54
C ILE A 322 -24.05 14.43 -3.09
N LEU A 323 -23.99 13.16 -2.68
CA LEU A 323 -25.13 12.40 -2.17
C LEU A 323 -25.59 12.82 -0.76
N TYR A 324 -24.70 13.44 0.03
CA TYR A 324 -24.96 13.79 1.43
C TYR A 324 -25.37 15.26 1.64
N ARG A 325 -24.98 16.16 0.73
CA ARG A 325 -25.31 17.60 0.82
C ARG A 325 -26.80 17.89 0.64
N SER A 326 -27.57 16.95 0.08
CA SER A 326 -29.03 17.09 -0.08
C SER A 326 -29.84 16.91 1.21
N GLN A 327 -29.22 16.44 2.31
CA GLN A 327 -29.94 16.17 3.57
C GLN A 327 -29.88 17.29 4.61
N GLU A 328 -29.06 18.33 4.42
CA GLU A 328 -29.00 19.48 5.34
C GLU A 328 -29.83 20.69 4.86
N THR A 329 -30.47 20.59 3.68
CA THR A 329 -31.27 21.66 3.08
C THR A 329 -32.78 21.37 3.00
N SER A 330 -33.27 20.40 3.79
CA SER A 330 -34.70 20.09 3.94
C SER A 330 -35.18 20.26 5.36
#